data_AF-A0A178B224-F1
#
_entry.id   AF-A0A178B224-F1
#
_cell.length_a   1.000
_cell.length_b   1.000
_cell.length_c   1.000
_cell.angle_alpha   90.00
_cell.angle_beta   90.00
_cell.angle_gamma   90.00
#
_symmetry.space_group_name_H-M   'P 1'
#
loop_
_entity.id
_entity.type
_entity.pdbx_description
1 polymer ?
#
loop_
_entity_poly.entity_id
_entity_poly.type
_entity_poly.pdbx_seq_one_letter_code
_entity_poly.pdbx_strand_id
1 'polypeptide(L)'
;MKASLSLVVVVFGIVGVSVASPVTPRVPLTRRQGVGADVAGVGKCPTDCWNEAAANSSCDPNADDDCLCGPFFDDVADCTSAFCNIGDNLAALDFMEQACN
;
A
#
# COMPACT_ATOMS: atom_id res chain seq x y z
N MET A 1 5.01 54.44 -35.18
CA MET A 1 5.37 53.05 -35.53
C MET A 1 4.47 52.13 -34.72
N LYS A 2 3.55 51.40 -35.37
CA LYS A 2 2.60 50.47 -34.75
C LYS A 2 3.33 49.14 -34.53
N ALA A 3 3.50 48.73 -33.28
CA ALA A 3 3.97 47.38 -32.94
C ALA A 3 2.76 46.58 -32.45
N SER A 4 2.30 45.64 -33.27
CA SER A 4 1.30 44.63 -32.87
C SER A 4 2.01 43.53 -32.10
N LEU A 5 1.64 43.34 -30.84
CA LEU A 5 2.04 42.21 -30.01
C LEU A 5 0.89 41.19 -30.00
N SER A 6 1.04 40.11 -30.77
CA SER A 6 0.14 38.94 -30.70
C SER A 6 0.62 38.00 -29.61
N LEU A 7 -0.19 37.85 -28.56
CA LEU A 7 0.02 36.89 -27.49
C LEU A 7 -0.81 35.64 -27.80
N VAL A 8 -0.16 34.58 -28.26
CA VAL A 8 -0.80 33.27 -28.48
C VAL A 8 -0.72 32.49 -27.17
N VAL A 9 -1.84 32.45 -26.44
CA VAL A 9 -1.97 31.64 -25.23
C VAL A 9 -2.42 30.24 -25.66
N VAL A 10 -1.53 29.26 -25.57
CA VAL A 10 -1.86 27.85 -25.81
C VAL A 10 -2.23 27.21 -24.46
N VAL A 11 -3.53 27.04 -24.23
CA VAL A 11 -4.03 26.30 -23.07
C VAL A 11 -4.03 24.81 -23.42
N PHE A 12 -2.98 24.09 -23.03
CA PHE A 12 -3.00 22.63 -23.01
C PHE A 12 -3.75 22.17 -21.75
N GLY A 13 -5.05 21.88 -21.91
CA GLY A 13 -5.83 21.20 -20.90
C GLY A 13 -5.41 19.74 -20.82
N ILE A 14 -4.69 19.35 -19.77
CA ILE A 14 -4.56 17.95 -19.38
C ILE A 14 -5.86 17.53 -18.69
N VAL A 15 -6.71 16.80 -19.40
CA VAL A 15 -7.81 16.08 -18.76
C VAL A 15 -7.20 14.87 -18.06
N GLY A 16 -6.72 15.08 -16.83
CA GLY A 16 -6.36 13.98 -15.94
C GLY A 16 -7.64 13.27 -15.53
N VAL A 17 -7.86 12.07 -16.06
CA VAL A 17 -8.93 11.20 -15.57
C VAL A 17 -8.43 10.56 -14.29
N SER A 18 -8.75 11.16 -13.14
CA SER A 18 -8.61 10.51 -11.86
C SER A 18 -9.64 9.38 -11.78
N VAL A 19 -9.21 8.16 -12.08
CA VAL A 19 -9.93 6.95 -11.71
C VAL A 19 -9.91 6.86 -10.19
N ALA A 20 -10.93 7.42 -9.54
CA ALA A 20 -11.24 7.06 -8.17
C ALA A 20 -11.69 5.60 -8.22
N SER A 21 -10.78 4.69 -7.87
CA SER A 21 -11.12 3.28 -7.68
C SER A 21 -12.34 3.19 -6.76
N PRO A 22 -13.29 2.29 -7.05
CA PRO A 22 -14.37 2.03 -6.11
C PRO A 22 -13.74 1.66 -4.77
N VAL A 23 -14.07 2.42 -3.72
CA VAL A 23 -13.86 2.00 -2.34
C VAL A 23 -14.71 0.77 -2.14
N THR A 24 -14.08 -0.40 -2.34
CA THR A 24 -14.67 -1.70 -2.05
C THR A 24 -15.17 -1.66 -0.59
N PRO A 25 -16.40 -2.11 -0.32
CA PRO A 25 -16.88 -2.25 1.04
C PRO A 25 -15.88 -3.06 1.87
N ARG A 26 -15.41 -2.48 2.97
CA ARG A 26 -14.50 -3.12 3.94
C ARG A 26 -15.21 -4.32 4.54
N VAL A 27 -14.90 -5.51 4.04
CA VAL A 27 -15.34 -6.75 4.67
C VAL A 27 -14.51 -6.89 5.94
N PRO A 28 -15.11 -7.02 7.14
CA PRO A 28 -14.36 -7.43 8.32
C PRO A 28 -13.63 -8.71 7.94
N LEU A 29 -12.29 -8.72 8.03
CA LEU A 29 -11.45 -9.88 7.73
C LEU A 29 -12.04 -11.09 8.44
N THR A 30 -12.85 -11.86 7.73
CA THR A 30 -13.65 -12.93 8.29
C THR A 30 -12.68 -14.08 8.48
N ARG A 31 -11.98 -14.06 9.61
CA ARG A 31 -11.16 -15.16 10.14
C ARG A 31 -10.20 -15.77 9.09
N ARG A 32 -9.13 -15.02 8.79
CA ARG A 32 -7.75 -15.47 8.55
C ARG A 32 -7.57 -16.84 7.89
N GLN A 33 -7.90 -16.96 6.61
CA GLN A 33 -7.25 -17.92 5.73
C GLN A 33 -6.65 -17.13 4.56
N GLY A 34 -5.38 -16.71 4.71
CA GLY A 34 -4.64 -16.10 3.60
C GLY A 34 -4.16 -14.66 3.80
N VAL A 35 -3.83 -14.23 5.02
CA VAL A 35 -3.30 -12.88 5.29
C VAL A 35 -2.11 -12.54 4.35
N GLY A 36 -1.16 -13.46 4.17
CA GLY A 36 -0.07 -13.29 3.19
C GLY A 36 -0.50 -13.31 1.72
N ALA A 37 -1.64 -13.93 1.37
CA ALA A 37 -2.21 -13.87 0.02
C ALA A 37 -2.93 -12.53 -0.22
N ASP A 38 -3.50 -11.92 0.82
CA ASP A 38 -4.11 -10.60 0.76
C ASP A 38 -3.05 -9.49 0.64
N VAL A 39 -1.87 -9.68 1.26
CA VAL A 39 -0.69 -8.81 1.07
C VAL A 39 -0.19 -8.82 -0.37
N ALA A 40 -0.30 -9.96 -1.07
CA ALA A 40 -0.01 -10.02 -2.50
C ALA A 40 -0.95 -9.11 -3.34
N GLY A 41 -2.14 -8.79 -2.82
CA GLY A 41 -3.07 -7.82 -3.39
C GLY A 41 -2.71 -6.36 -3.09
N VAL A 42 -1.87 -6.09 -2.09
CA VAL A 42 -1.41 -4.73 -1.73
C VAL A 42 -0.36 -4.23 -2.74
N GLY A 43 0.57 -5.09 -3.13
CA GLY A 43 1.58 -4.77 -4.13
C GLY A 43 2.83 -5.62 -4.01
N LYS A 44 3.69 -5.57 -5.05
CA LYS A 44 4.93 -6.37 -5.10
C LYS A 44 5.90 -6.01 -3.99
N CYS A 45 6.12 -4.72 -3.73
CA CYS A 45 7.08 -4.28 -2.72
C CYS A 45 6.65 -4.68 -1.29
N PRO A 46 5.39 -4.44 -0.85
CA PRO A 46 4.90 -4.95 0.42
C PRO A 46 4.97 -6.47 0.56
N THR A 47 4.73 -7.20 -0.53
CA THR A 47 4.87 -8.67 -0.54
C THR A 47 6.31 -9.11 -0.30
N ASP A 48 7.29 -8.40 -0.85
CA ASP A 48 8.71 -8.73 -0.65
C ASP A 48 9.13 -8.44 0.79
N CYS A 49 8.72 -7.30 1.35
CA CYS A 49 8.93 -6.97 2.76
C CYS A 49 8.28 -8.00 3.71
N TRP A 50 7.07 -8.43 3.38
CA TRP A 50 6.38 -9.49 4.13
C TRP A 50 7.15 -10.80 4.12
N ASN A 51 7.64 -11.24 2.96
CA ASN A 51 8.41 -12.47 2.85
C ASN A 51 9.75 -12.39 3.58
N GLU A 52 10.39 -11.22 3.59
CA GLU A 52 11.63 -10.99 4.34
C GLU A 52 11.39 -11.05 5.86
N ALA A 53 10.37 -10.35 6.36
CA ALA A 53 9.96 -10.44 7.76
C ALA A 53 9.57 -11.87 8.13
N ALA A 54 8.88 -12.60 7.24
CA ALA A 54 8.45 -13.97 7.49
C ALA A 54 9.63 -14.95 7.54
N ALA A 55 10.68 -14.70 6.76
CA ALA A 55 11.92 -15.47 6.80
C ALA A 55 12.72 -15.25 8.09
N ASN A 56 12.59 -14.08 8.71
CA ASN A 56 13.27 -13.72 9.95
C ASN A 56 12.43 -14.02 11.21
N SER A 57 11.13 -14.26 11.03
CA SER A 57 10.20 -14.61 12.09
C SER A 57 10.37 -16.05 12.56
N SER A 58 10.28 -16.26 13.88
CA SER A 58 10.20 -17.60 14.49
C SER A 58 8.77 -18.10 14.69
N CYS A 59 7.77 -17.32 14.28
CA CYS A 59 6.35 -17.62 14.38
C CYS A 59 5.67 -17.50 13.00
N ASP A 60 4.47 -18.06 12.87
CA ASP A 60 3.71 -17.96 11.62
C ASP A 60 2.74 -16.76 11.67
N PRO A 61 3.04 -15.63 11.01
CA PRO A 61 2.19 -14.44 11.02
C PRO A 61 0.83 -14.67 10.34
N ASN A 62 0.65 -15.77 9.59
CA ASN A 62 -0.64 -16.11 9.00
C ASN A 62 -1.53 -16.93 9.93
N ALA A 63 -0.96 -17.53 10.98
CA ALA A 63 -1.66 -18.42 11.91
C ALA A 63 -1.71 -17.88 13.34
N ASP A 64 -0.88 -16.88 13.67
CA ASP A 64 -0.71 -16.32 15.01
C ASP A 64 -0.86 -14.79 14.99
N ASP A 65 -1.89 -14.29 15.69
CA ASP A 65 -2.19 -12.86 15.84
C ASP A 65 -1.12 -12.12 16.64
N ASP A 66 -0.58 -12.72 17.70
CA ASP A 66 0.46 -12.10 18.52
C ASP A 66 1.77 -12.00 17.75
N CYS A 67 2.03 -12.98 16.88
CA CYS A 67 3.12 -12.93 15.91
C CYS A 67 2.94 -11.77 14.92
N LEU A 68 1.80 -11.77 14.21
CA LEU A 68 1.51 -10.81 13.14
C LEU A 68 1.54 -9.36 13.64
N CYS A 69 0.88 -9.12 14.77
CA CYS A 69 0.62 -7.79 15.31
C CYS A 69 1.65 -7.33 16.35
N GLY A 70 2.70 -8.14 16.55
CA GLY A 70 3.86 -7.80 17.35
C GLY A 70 5.03 -7.36 16.48
N PRO A 71 6.26 -7.86 16.71
CA PRO A 71 7.46 -7.38 16.03
C PRO A 71 7.45 -7.64 14.51
N PHE A 72 6.67 -8.61 14.02
CA PHE A 72 6.51 -8.84 12.59
C PHE A 72 5.92 -7.63 11.87
N PHE A 73 4.93 -6.97 12.48
CA PHE A 73 4.34 -5.74 11.94
C PHE A 73 5.40 -4.66 11.75
N ASP A 74 6.24 -4.46 12.77
CA ASP A 74 7.29 -3.45 12.78
C ASP A 74 8.31 -3.73 11.67
N ASP A 75 8.73 -4.98 11.51
CA ASP A 75 9.66 -5.39 10.45
C ASP A 75 9.10 -5.10 9.03
N VAL A 76 7.80 -5.37 8.81
CA VAL A 76 7.14 -5.07 7.54
C VAL A 76 6.98 -3.56 7.33
N ALA A 77 6.61 -2.82 8.37
CA ALA A 77 6.46 -1.36 8.32
C ALA A 77 7.80 -0.65 8.06
N ASP A 78 8.87 -1.10 8.70
CA ASP A 78 10.23 -0.57 8.51
C ASP A 78 10.71 -0.85 7.09
N CYS A 79 10.55 -2.08 6.59
CA CYS A 79 10.92 -2.41 5.22
C CYS A 79 10.12 -1.60 4.19
N THR A 80 8.78 -1.53 4.35
CA THR A 80 7.93 -0.83 3.38
C THR A 80 8.17 0.67 3.38
N SER A 81 8.43 1.28 4.53
CA SER A 81 8.76 2.70 4.63
C SER A 81 10.15 3.04 4.05
N ALA A 82 11.10 2.11 4.10
CA ALA A 82 12.44 2.29 3.58
C ALA A 82 12.55 2.05 2.06
N PHE A 83 11.84 1.04 1.54
CA PHE A 83 12.07 0.53 0.18
C PHE A 83 10.88 0.69 -0.77
N CYS A 84 9.65 0.83 -0.24
CA CYS A 84 8.47 0.97 -1.08
C CYS A 84 8.11 2.44 -1.33
N ASN A 85 7.31 2.66 -2.37
CA ASN A 85 6.75 3.99 -2.60
C ASN A 85 5.68 4.31 -1.53
N ILE A 86 5.30 5.59 -1.42
CA ILE A 86 4.38 6.04 -0.37
C ILE A 86 2.99 5.38 -0.46
N GLY A 87 2.53 5.04 -1.66
CA GLY A 87 1.24 4.38 -1.87
C GLY A 87 1.27 2.94 -1.37
N ASP A 88 2.34 2.21 -1.68
CA ASP A 88 2.55 0.83 -1.23
C ASP A 88 2.71 0.76 0.30
N ASN A 89 3.45 1.70 0.90
CA ASN A 89 3.59 1.80 2.35
C ASN A 89 2.23 2.04 3.02
N LEU A 90 1.49 3.05 2.57
CA LEU A 90 0.17 3.35 3.13
C LEU A 90 -0.82 2.19 2.96
N ALA A 91 -0.79 1.48 1.84
CA ALA A 91 -1.63 0.32 1.61
C ALA A 91 -1.25 -0.87 2.51
N ALA A 92 0.05 -1.07 2.77
CA ALA A 92 0.52 -2.07 3.73
C ALA A 92 0.08 -1.74 5.17
N LEU A 93 0.21 -0.48 5.59
CA LEU A 93 -0.24 -0.03 6.90
C LEU A 93 -1.76 -0.16 7.08
N ASP A 94 -2.56 0.24 6.08
CA ASP A 94 -4.03 0.11 6.12
C ASP A 94 -4.46 -1.37 6.20
N PHE A 95 -3.79 -2.24 5.47
CA PHE A 95 -4.02 -3.69 5.56
C PHE A 95 -3.70 -4.23 6.95
N MET A 96 -2.53 -3.89 7.50
CA MET A 96 -2.10 -4.42 8.78
C MET A 96 -2.92 -3.85 9.95
N GLU A 97 -3.34 -2.59 9.90
CA GLU A 97 -4.28 -2.00 10.87
C GLU A 97 -5.59 -2.79 10.92
N GLN A 98 -6.11 -3.20 9.76
CA GLN A 98 -7.32 -4.03 9.70
C GLN A 98 -7.11 -5.45 10.23
N ALA A 99 -5.91 -6.02 10.07
CA ALA A 99 -5.60 -7.38 10.50
C ALA A 99 -5.38 -7.50 12.02
N CYS A 100 -5.06 -6.39 12.69
CA CYS A 100 -4.61 -6.34 14.08
C CYS A 100 -5.57 -5.62 15.06
N ASN A 101 -6.77 -5.23 14.59
CA ASN A 101 -7.76 -4.45 15.33
C ASN A 101 -9.12 -5.14 15.30
#